data_AF-A0A1H0DLK2-F1
#
_entry.id   AF-A0A1H0DLK2-F1
#
_cell.length_a   1.000
_cell.length_b   1.000
_cell.length_c   1.000
_cell.angle_alpha   90.00
_cell.angle_beta   90.00
_cell.angle_gamma   90.00
#
_symmetry.space_group_name_H-M   'P 1'
#
loop_
_entity.id
_entity.type
_entity.pdbx_description
1 polymer ?
#
loop_
_entity_poly.entity_id
_entity_poly.type
_entity_poly.pdbx_seq_one_letter_code
_entity_poly.pdbx_strand_id
1 'polypeptide(L)'
;MYVGLFFQAHPLVMTLFMLLGFLAIIASTVIYFWIGMLSSKAVQVTCPECNKPTKMLGRVDACMHCNEPLTLDPDLEGKEFDQAYNSKKKSKDGE
;
A
#
# COMPACT_ATOMS: atom_id res chain seq x y z
N MET A 1 23.50 11.76 -4.50
CA MET A 1 24.38 11.61 -5.68
C MET A 1 25.07 12.91 -6.06
N TYR A 2 24.35 13.97 -6.47
CA TYR A 2 24.96 15.23 -6.93
C TYR A 2 25.69 16.04 -5.85
N VAL A 3 25.26 15.96 -4.58
CA VAL A 3 25.93 16.64 -3.46
C VAL A 3 27.39 16.21 -3.29
N GLY A 4 27.72 14.96 -3.63
CA GLY A 4 29.10 14.45 -3.59
C GLY A 4 30.03 15.11 -4.60
N LEU A 5 29.50 15.62 -5.73
CA LEU A 5 30.28 16.29 -6.76
C LEU A 5 30.75 17.70 -6.36
N PHE A 6 30.22 18.27 -5.28
CA PHE A 6 30.72 19.54 -4.75
C PHE A 6 31.98 19.37 -3.89
N PHE A 7 32.25 18.15 -3.39
CA PHE A 7 33.38 17.84 -2.50
C PHE A 7 34.52 17.09 -3.22
N GLN A 8 34.87 17.54 -4.43
CA GLN A 8 35.93 16.93 -5.27
C GLN A 8 37.31 16.91 -4.59
N ALA A 9 37.56 17.85 -3.67
CA ALA A 9 38.82 17.92 -2.93
C ALA A 9 39.02 16.77 -1.92
N HIS A 10 37.94 16.10 -1.51
CA HIS A 10 37.99 15.00 -0.54
C HIS A 10 37.32 13.74 -1.09
N PRO A 11 38.10 12.82 -1.71
CA PRO A 11 37.56 11.63 -2.39
C PRO A 11 36.79 10.68 -1.46
N LEU A 12 37.13 10.64 -0.17
CA LEU A 12 36.40 9.85 0.83
C LEU A 12 34.97 10.36 1.07
N VAL A 13 34.77 11.67 1.14
CA VAL A 13 33.45 12.26 1.37
C VAL A 13 32.58 12.12 0.12
N MET A 14 33.17 12.32 -1.06
CA MET A 14 32.50 12.13 -2.34
C MET A 14 31.93 10.71 -2.51
N THR A 15 32.75 9.68 -2.25
CA THR A 15 32.35 8.28 -2.39
C THR A 15 31.22 7.89 -1.44
N LEU A 16 31.28 8.33 -0.17
CA LEU A 16 30.21 8.12 0.82
C LEU A 16 28.86 8.68 0.35
N PHE A 17 28.81 9.92 -0.15
CA PHE A 17 27.56 10.54 -0.62
C PHE A 17 27.02 9.94 -1.94
N MET A 18 27.89 9.40 -2.79
CA MET A 18 27.47 8.64 -3.96
C MET A 18 26.85 7.30 -3.56
N LEU A 19 27.51 6.57 -2.66
CA LEU A 19 27.06 5.26 -2.19
C LEU A 19 25.75 5.36 -1.41
N LEU A 20 25.62 6.36 -0.53
CA LEU A 20 24.37 6.66 0.16
C LEU A 20 23.24 7.04 -0.81
N GLY A 21 23.54 7.86 -1.83
CA GLY A 21 22.57 8.21 -2.86
C GLY A 21 22.10 7.00 -3.67
N PHE A 22 23.01 6.09 -4.00
CA PHE A 22 22.69 4.84 -4.68
C PHE A 22 21.83 3.92 -3.81
N LEU A 23 22.20 3.75 -2.54
CA LEU A 23 21.40 2.99 -1.56
C LEU A 23 19.99 3.59 -1.40
N ALA A 24 19.86 4.91 -1.38
CA ALA A 24 18.55 5.58 -1.30
C ALA A 24 17.67 5.30 -2.53
N ILE A 25 18.25 5.26 -3.74
CA ILE A 25 17.51 4.90 -4.96
C ILE A 25 17.04 3.45 -4.88
N ILE A 26 17.91 2.52 -4.47
CA ILE A 26 17.53 1.11 -4.29
C ILE A 26 16.43 0.98 -3.23
N ALA A 27 16.57 1.65 -2.10
CA ALA A 27 15.55 1.62 -1.06
C ALA A 27 14.19 2.13 -1.57
N SER A 28 14.19 3.20 -2.36
CA SER A 28 12.98 3.73 -2.99
C SER A 28 12.32 2.71 -3.92
N THR A 29 13.10 2.08 -4.83
CA THR A 29 12.54 1.08 -5.75
C THR A 29 11.97 -0.12 -5.02
N VAL A 30 12.60 -0.58 -3.93
CA VAL A 30 12.09 -1.66 -3.09
C VAL A 30 10.75 -1.29 -2.44
N ILE A 31 10.62 -0.08 -1.89
CA ILE A 31 9.36 0.38 -1.28
C ILE A 31 8.24 0.44 -2.33
N TYR A 32 8.51 1.04 -3.49
CA TYR A 32 7.54 1.09 -4.59
C TYR A 32 7.16 -0.31 -5.09
N PHE A 33 8.13 -1.21 -5.19
CA PHE A 33 7.87 -2.60 -5.56
C PHE A 33 6.98 -3.29 -4.53
N TRP A 34 7.21 -3.05 -3.22
CA TRP A 34 6.41 -3.65 -2.16
C TRP A 34 4.95 -3.16 -2.19
N ILE A 35 4.74 -1.86 -2.44
CA ILE A 35 3.40 -1.28 -2.63
C ILE A 35 2.73 -1.89 -3.88
N GLY A 36 3.47 -2.06 -4.98
CA GLY A 36 2.97 -2.75 -6.17
C GLY A 36 2.58 -4.20 -5.90
N MET A 37 3.36 -4.91 -5.09
CA MET A 37 3.06 -6.29 -4.64
C MET A 37 1.82 -6.35 -3.75
N LEU A 38 1.54 -5.35 -2.92
CA LEU A 38 0.27 -5.26 -2.17
C LEU A 38 -0.93 -5.13 -3.12
N SER A 39 -0.81 -4.32 -4.17
CA SER A 39 -1.87 -4.13 -5.17
C SER A 39 -2.20 -5.41 -5.97
N SER A 40 -1.22 -6.28 -6.20
CA SER A 40 -1.45 -7.55 -6.93
C SER A 40 -2.14 -8.64 -6.11
N LYS A 41 -2.23 -8.47 -4.78
CA LYS A 41 -2.90 -9.42 -3.86
C LYS A 41 -4.39 -9.12 -3.65
N ALA A 42 -4.90 -8.02 -4.18
CA ALA A 42 -6.31 -7.65 -4.04
C ALA A 42 -7.24 -8.67 -4.73
N VAL A 43 -8.28 -9.10 -4.02
CA VAL A 43 -9.28 -10.05 -4.53
C VAL A 43 -10.21 -9.32 -5.50
N GLN A 44 -10.46 -9.92 -6.67
CA GLN A 44 -11.41 -9.41 -7.65
C GLN A 44 -12.79 -9.98 -7.38
N VAL A 45 -13.77 -9.11 -7.18
CA VAL A 45 -15.16 -9.47 -6.95
C VAL A 45 -16.07 -8.68 -7.86
N THR A 46 -17.22 -9.23 -8.21
CA THR A 46 -18.22 -8.53 -9.03
C THR A 46 -19.14 -7.75 -8.11
N CYS A 47 -19.27 -6.44 -8.35
CA CYS A 47 -20.18 -5.60 -7.56
C CYS A 47 -21.64 -5.97 -7.85
N PRO A 48 -22.49 -6.20 -6.83
CA PRO A 48 -23.90 -6.57 -7.02
C PRO A 48 -24.74 -5.45 -7.66
N GLU A 49 -24.41 -4.18 -7.39
CA GLU A 49 -25.11 -3.03 -7.96
C GLU A 49 -24.72 -2.79 -9.42
N CYS A 50 -23.43 -2.59 -9.69
CA CYS A 50 -22.98 -2.15 -11.01
C CYS A 50 -22.49 -3.27 -11.95
N ASN A 51 -22.48 -4.53 -11.48
CA ASN A 51 -22.04 -5.73 -12.21
C ASN A 51 -20.63 -5.65 -12.84
N LYS A 52 -19.82 -4.69 -12.40
CA LYS A 52 -18.43 -4.51 -12.85
C LYS A 52 -17.47 -5.22 -11.90
N PRO A 53 -16.36 -5.77 -12.42
CA PRO A 53 -15.30 -6.32 -11.58
C PRO A 53 -14.62 -5.18 -10.81
N THR A 54 -14.50 -5.35 -9.50
CA THR A 54 -13.82 -4.42 -8.59
C THR A 54 -12.79 -5.17 -7.77
N LYS A 55 -11.65 -4.53 -7.49
CA LYS A 55 -10.62 -5.07 -6.61
C LYS A 55 -10.86 -4.58 -5.20
N MET A 56 -10.81 -5.47 -4.22
CA MET A 56 -10.82 -5.11 -2.80
C MET A 56 -9.44 -5.31 -2.19
N LEU A 57 -8.93 -4.24 -1.57
CA LEU A 57 -7.64 -4.25 -0.86
C LEU A 57 -7.77 -4.72 0.60
N GLY A 58 -8.91 -4.43 1.22
CA GLY A 58 -9.22 -4.77 2.61
C GLY A 58 -10.38 -5.76 2.74
N ARG A 59 -10.88 -5.94 3.96
CA ARG A 59 -12.10 -6.72 4.25
C ARG A 59 -13.38 -5.93 3.97
N VAL A 60 -13.27 -4.61 4.10
CA VAL A 60 -14.31 -3.63 3.82
C VAL A 60 -13.72 -2.61 2.87
N ASP A 61 -14.27 -2.49 1.67
CA ASP A 61 -13.75 -1.55 0.65
C ASP A 61 -14.92 -0.98 -0.16
N ALA A 62 -14.72 0.15 -0.82
CA ALA A 62 -15.74 0.71 -1.71
C ALA A 62 -15.50 0.24 -3.15
N CYS A 63 -16.57 -0.04 -3.89
CA CYS A 63 -16.43 -0.35 -5.31
C CYS A 63 -15.76 0.81 -6.06
N MET A 64 -14.74 0.53 -6.87
CA MET A 64 -13.99 1.57 -7.60
C MET A 64 -14.83 2.32 -8.64
N HIS A 65 -16.01 1.80 -9.02
CA HIS A 65 -16.85 2.37 -10.07
C HIS A 65 -18.09 3.11 -9.54
N CYS A 66 -18.80 2.52 -8.57
CA CYS A 66 -20.02 3.09 -8.01
C CYS A 66 -19.87 3.57 -6.57
N ASN A 67 -18.70 3.38 -5.94
CA ASN A 67 -18.44 3.67 -4.53
C ASN A 67 -19.39 2.95 -3.55
N GLU A 68 -20.04 1.88 -4.00
CA GLU A 68 -20.89 1.06 -3.13
C GLU A 68 -20.03 0.39 -2.05
N PRO A 69 -20.39 0.50 -0.76
CA PRO A 69 -19.72 -0.22 0.31
C PRO A 69 -19.85 -1.73 0.11
N LEU A 70 -18.71 -2.39 0.00
CA LEU A 70 -18.64 -3.83 -0.17
C LEU A 70 -17.88 -4.47 0.99
N THR A 71 -18.37 -5.63 1.42
CA THR A 71 -17.71 -6.48 2.42
C THR A 71 -17.71 -7.92 1.94
N LEU A 72 -16.67 -8.66 2.30
CA LEU A 72 -16.53 -10.10 2.03
C LEU A 72 -16.65 -10.95 3.30
N ASP A 73 -16.74 -10.31 4.47
CA ASP A 73 -16.85 -11.02 5.74
C ASP A 73 -18.33 -11.22 6.12
N PRO A 74 -18.77 -12.49 6.32
CA PRO A 74 -20.11 -12.78 6.83
C PRO A 74 -20.40 -12.15 8.20
N ASP A 75 -19.37 -11.95 9.02
CA ASP A 75 -19.47 -11.35 10.37
C ASP A 75 -19.79 -9.84 10.38
N LEU A 76 -19.72 -9.21 9.20
CA LEU A 76 -19.98 -7.78 8.98
C LEU A 76 -21.34 -7.53 8.27
N GLU A 77 -22.08 -8.59 7.93
CA GLU A 77 -23.42 -8.46 7.34
C GLU A 77 -24.39 -7.79 8.34
N GLY A 78 -24.94 -6.63 7.96
CA GLY A 78 -25.87 -5.85 8.78
C GLY A 78 -25.22 -4.81 9.70
N LYS A 79 -23.89 -4.65 9.67
CA LYS A 79 -23.20 -3.52 10.31
C LYS A 79 -23.01 -2.37 9.31
N GLU A 80 -23.09 -1.14 9.81
CA GLU A 80 -22.75 0.05 9.03
C GLU A 80 -21.31 -0.05 8.50
N PHE A 81 -21.09 0.44 7.27
CA PHE A 81 -19.77 0.45 6.64
C PHE A 81 -18.80 1.32 7.45
N ASP A 82 -17.71 0.71 7.95
CA ASP A 82 -16.65 1.42 8.66
C ASP A 82 -15.28 0.95 8.16
N GLN A 83 -14.47 1.89 7.65
CA GLN A 83 -13.09 1.61 7.23
C GLN A 83 -12.21 1.15 8.40
N ALA A 84 -12.61 1.40 9.65
CA ALA A 84 -11.89 0.95 10.84
C ALA A 84 -11.77 -0.58 10.93
N TYR A 85 -12.67 -1.34 10.29
CA TYR A 85 -12.59 -2.81 10.24
C TYR A 85 -11.34 -3.33 9.51
N ASN A 86 -10.71 -2.52 8.67
CA ASN A 86 -9.43 -2.88 8.01
C ASN A 86 -8.20 -2.72 8.92
N SER A 87 -8.33 -2.07 10.07
CA SER A 87 -7.21 -1.83 10.97
C SER A 87 -6.94 -3.04 11.87
N LYS A 88 -5.71 -3.59 11.84
CA LYS A 88 -5.26 -4.68 12.73
C LYS A 88 -5.34 -4.35 14.23
N LYS A 89 -5.61 -3.10 14.62
CA LYS A 89 -5.62 -2.69 16.03
C LYS A 89 -6.85 -3.19 16.79
N LYS A 90 -7.97 -3.50 16.09
CA LYS A 90 -9.20 -4.06 16.67
C LYS A 90 -9.32 -5.59 16.52
N SER A 91 -8.33 -6.29 15.97
CA SER A 91 -8.37 -7.77 15.90
C SER A 91 -7.89 -8.45 17.20
N LYS A 92 -7.91 -7.72 18.33
CA LYS A 92 -7.38 -8.17 19.64
C LYS A 92 -8.32 -7.97 20.82
N ASP A 93 -9.57 -7.57 20.57
CA ASP A 93 -10.62 -7.44 21.59
C ASP A 93 -11.81 -8.33 21.21
N GLY A 94 -11.57 -9.64 21.21
CA GLY A 94 -12.56 -10.64 20.83
C GLY A 94 -12.06 -12.04 21.17
N GLU A 95 -11.63 -12.20 22.43
CA GLU A 95 -11.62 -13.49 23.13
C GLU A 95 -12.62 -13.40 24.28
#